data_AF-A0AAJ2U7E1-F1
#
_entry.id   AF-A0AAJ2U7E1-F1
#
_cell.length_a   1.000
_cell.length_b   1.000
_cell.length_c   1.000
_cell.angle_alpha   90.00
_cell.angle_beta   90.00
_cell.angle_gamma   90.00
#
_symmetry.space_group_name_H-M   'P 1'
#
loop_
_entity.id
_entity.type
_entity.pdbx_description
1 polymer ?
#
loop_
_entity_poly.entity_id
_entity_poly.type
_entity_poly.pdbx_seq_one_letter_code
_entity_poly.pdbx_strand_id
1 'polypeptide(L)'
;MAKGVGDVENPSRGLRTHDTILAWEPAWMDPICEGFREAVRGSDLLVRLHADGLWARGVVYTDIVSTVDLLVHPPLEQSPPGTEVRVVRPFAGSRPVWHGEPGRDPDSRALVMEALGPT
;
A
#
# COMPACT_ATOMS: atom_id res chain seq x y z
N MET A 1 -20.52 27.51 -7.06
CA MET A 1 -19.35 27.74 -7.94
C MET A 1 -18.33 26.65 -7.63
N ALA A 2 -18.44 25.49 -8.28
CA ALA A 2 -17.50 24.39 -8.08
C ALA A 2 -16.24 24.67 -8.90
N LYS A 3 -15.09 24.81 -8.23
CA LYS A 3 -13.77 24.82 -8.88
C LYS A 3 -13.49 23.40 -9.36
N GLY A 4 -13.66 23.17 -10.65
CA GLY A 4 -13.32 21.90 -11.29
C GLY A 4 -11.82 21.73 -11.42
N VAL A 5 -11.37 20.47 -11.52
CA VAL A 5 -9.97 20.07 -11.74
C VAL A 5 -9.31 20.83 -12.92
N GLY A 6 -10.09 21.29 -13.90
CA GLY A 6 -9.60 22.13 -15.01
C GLY A 6 -9.05 23.52 -14.62
N ASP A 7 -9.34 24.04 -13.41
CA ASP A 7 -8.77 25.32 -12.95
C ASP A 7 -7.31 25.18 -12.46
N VAL A 8 -6.84 23.94 -12.20
CA VAL A 8 -5.46 23.67 -11.76
C VAL A 8 -4.50 23.56 -12.96
N GLU A 9 -5.01 23.29 -14.16
CA GLU A 9 -4.20 23.20 -15.40
C GLU A 9 -3.82 24.56 -16.01
N ASN A 10 -4.45 25.65 -15.56
CA ASN A 10 -4.33 26.96 -16.19
C ASN A 10 -3.05 27.78 -15.86
N PRO A 11 -2.43 27.67 -14.66
CA PRO A 11 -1.21 28.42 -14.36
C PRO A 11 0.03 27.96 -15.16
N SER A 12 0.13 26.65 -15.44
CA SER A 12 1.30 26.04 -16.08
C SER A 12 1.39 26.32 -17.59
N ARG A 13 0.24 26.39 -18.28
CA ARG A 13 0.19 26.82 -19.69
C ARG A 13 0.55 28.30 -19.86
N GLY A 14 0.15 29.15 -18.90
CA GLY A 14 0.49 30.57 -18.91
C GLY A 14 1.98 30.86 -18.71
N LEU A 15 2.71 29.97 -18.02
CA LEU A 15 4.14 30.11 -17.72
C LEU A 15 5.07 29.41 -18.74
N ARG A 16 4.53 28.77 -19.79
CA ARG A 16 5.27 27.94 -20.76
C ARG A 16 6.10 26.80 -20.11
N THR A 17 5.80 26.44 -18.86
CA THR A 17 6.47 25.34 -18.13
C THR A 17 5.75 24.01 -18.30
N HIS A 18 4.55 24.03 -18.87
CA HIS A 18 3.74 22.85 -19.16
C HIS A 18 4.53 21.78 -19.93
N ASP A 19 5.21 22.16 -21.02
CA ASP A 19 5.96 21.21 -21.84
C ASP A 19 7.21 20.70 -21.11
N THR A 20 7.80 21.50 -20.22
CA THR A 20 8.92 21.09 -19.36
C THR A 20 8.47 20.08 -18.30
N ILE A 21 7.31 20.31 -17.68
CA ILE A 21 6.73 19.39 -16.69
C ILE A 21 6.37 18.06 -17.37
N LEU A 22 5.74 18.10 -18.54
CA LEU A 22 5.42 16.90 -19.32
C LEU A 22 6.67 16.16 -19.84
N ALA A 23 7.74 16.88 -20.19
CA ALA A 23 8.99 16.24 -20.59
C ALA A 23 9.71 15.55 -19.41
N TRP A 24 9.49 16.06 -18.20
CA TRP A 24 10.02 15.44 -16.97
C TRP A 24 9.12 14.33 -16.43
N GLU A 25 7.81 14.39 -16.70
CA GLU A 25 6.81 13.45 -16.20
C GLU A 25 7.20 11.97 -16.41
N PRO A 26 7.58 11.51 -17.63
CA PRO A 26 8.01 10.12 -17.81
C PRO A 26 9.20 9.73 -16.92
N ALA A 27 10.19 10.62 -16.77
CA ALA A 27 11.42 10.29 -16.05
C ALA A 27 11.22 10.02 -14.55
N TRP A 28 10.17 10.56 -13.93
CA TRP A 28 9.88 10.31 -12.50
C TRP A 28 8.58 9.53 -12.28
N MET A 29 7.61 9.60 -13.19
CA MET A 29 6.37 8.80 -13.12
C MET A 29 6.56 7.38 -13.63
N ASP A 30 7.40 7.12 -14.63
CA ASP A 30 7.58 5.77 -15.17
C ASP A 30 8.11 4.79 -14.11
N PRO A 31 9.12 5.12 -13.28
CA PRO A 31 9.58 4.23 -12.21
C PRO A 31 8.50 3.97 -11.14
N ILE A 32 7.70 4.99 -10.82
CA ILE A 32 6.59 4.89 -9.87
C ILE A 32 5.50 3.97 -10.45
N CYS A 33 5.16 4.17 -11.73
CA CYS A 33 4.19 3.35 -12.46
C CYS A 33 4.69 1.92 -12.66
N GLU A 34 5.99 1.71 -12.87
CA GLU A 34 6.61 0.39 -12.98
C GLU A 34 6.47 -0.38 -11.66
N GLY A 35 6.81 0.26 -10.53
CA GLY A 35 6.58 -0.33 -9.21
C GLY A 35 5.11 -0.64 -8.93
N PHE A 36 4.18 0.22 -9.37
CA PHE A 36 2.75 -0.08 -9.28
C PHE A 36 2.35 -1.28 -10.14
N ARG A 37 2.87 -1.42 -11.36
CA ARG A 37 2.60 -2.58 -12.24
C ARG A 37 3.11 -3.88 -11.62
N GLU A 38 4.27 -3.84 -10.99
CA GLU A 38 4.82 -4.99 -10.26
C GLU A 38 3.97 -5.39 -9.05
N ALA A 39 3.30 -4.44 -8.40
CA ALA A 39 2.39 -4.71 -7.28
C ALA A 39 0.99 -5.21 -7.70
N VAL A 40 0.68 -5.28 -9.01
CA VAL A 40 -0.61 -5.79 -9.49
C VAL A 40 -0.65 -7.31 -9.41
N ARG A 41 -1.78 -7.86 -8.92
CA ARG A 41 -2.04 -9.31 -8.89
C ARG A 41 -1.77 -9.95 -10.25
N GLY A 42 -0.93 -10.98 -10.26
CA GLY A 42 -0.55 -11.72 -11.47
C GLY A 42 0.58 -11.09 -12.26
N SER A 43 1.23 -10.02 -11.76
CA SER A 43 2.48 -9.53 -12.34
C SER A 43 3.56 -10.62 -12.34
N ASP A 44 4.47 -10.56 -13.32
CA ASP A 44 5.59 -11.50 -13.40
C ASP A 44 6.42 -11.52 -12.12
N LEU A 45 6.58 -10.37 -11.45
CA LEU A 45 7.27 -10.28 -10.17
C LEU A 45 6.54 -11.10 -9.09
N LEU A 46 5.25 -10.88 -8.87
CA LEU A 46 4.50 -11.58 -7.82
C LEU A 46 4.38 -13.07 -8.12
N VAL A 47 4.24 -13.45 -9.40
CA VAL A 47 4.23 -14.87 -9.82
C VAL A 47 5.57 -15.53 -9.50
N ARG A 48 6.70 -14.88 -9.82
CA ARG A 48 8.03 -15.41 -9.51
C ARG A 48 8.28 -15.49 -8.00
N LEU A 49 7.96 -14.44 -7.26
CA LEU A 49 8.07 -14.43 -5.79
C LEU A 49 7.24 -15.54 -5.14
N HIS A 50 6.05 -15.81 -5.67
CA HIS A 50 5.22 -16.91 -5.21
C HIS A 50 5.85 -18.28 -5.52
N ALA A 51 6.43 -18.45 -6.70
CA ALA A 51 7.06 -19.69 -7.13
C ALA A 51 8.36 -20.00 -6.36
N ASP A 52 9.19 -18.97 -6.11
CA ASP A 52 10.48 -19.11 -5.44
C ASP A 52 10.33 -19.30 -3.92
N GLY A 53 9.18 -18.87 -3.37
CA GLY A 53 8.89 -18.91 -1.94
C GLY A 53 9.49 -17.73 -1.18
N LEU A 54 8.66 -17.03 -0.42
CA LEU A 54 9.05 -15.82 0.33
C LEU A 54 9.68 -16.11 1.70
N TRP A 55 9.96 -17.39 1.99
CA TRP A 55 10.18 -17.88 3.36
C TRP A 55 11.66 -18.11 3.67
N ALA A 56 12.17 -17.38 4.66
CA ALA A 56 13.45 -17.67 5.27
C ALA A 56 13.29 -18.73 6.37
N ARG A 57 14.21 -19.71 6.39
CA ARG A 57 14.20 -20.77 7.40
C ARG A 57 14.36 -20.16 8.81
N GLY A 58 13.48 -20.57 9.72
CA GLY A 58 13.52 -20.13 11.12
C GLY A 58 12.84 -18.78 11.38
N VAL A 59 12.25 -18.16 10.36
CA VAL A 59 11.48 -16.92 10.50
C VAL A 59 9.99 -17.25 10.59
N VAL A 60 9.32 -16.71 11.61
CA VAL A 60 7.86 -16.72 11.75
C VAL A 60 7.34 -15.40 11.20
N TYR A 61 6.34 -15.47 10.32
CA TYR A 61 5.78 -14.29 9.68
C TYR A 61 4.38 -14.04 10.21
N THR A 62 4.12 -12.79 10.59
CA THR A 62 2.81 -12.31 11.01
C THR A 62 2.46 -11.09 10.17
N ASP A 63 1.23 -11.05 9.66
CA ASP A 63 0.70 -9.93 8.89
C ASP A 63 -0.41 -9.24 9.70
N ILE A 64 -0.34 -7.91 9.77
CA ILE A 64 -1.30 -7.07 10.48
C ILE A 64 -2.18 -6.39 9.43
N VAL A 65 -3.41 -6.89 9.31
CA VAL A 65 -4.30 -6.57 8.18
C VAL A 65 -5.48 -5.71 8.63
N SER A 66 -5.73 -4.62 7.92
CA SER A 66 -6.98 -3.87 8.02
C SER A 66 -8.00 -4.38 7.00
N THR A 67 -9.21 -4.73 7.43
CA THR A 67 -10.28 -5.18 6.51
C THR A 67 -10.89 -4.07 5.68
N VAL A 68 -10.52 -2.81 5.96
CA VAL A 68 -10.99 -1.62 5.24
C VAL A 68 -9.88 -1.00 4.40
N ASP A 69 -8.82 -1.77 4.13
CA ASP A 69 -7.80 -1.39 3.15
C ASP A 69 -8.43 -1.21 1.76
N LEU A 70 -8.15 -0.06 1.14
CA LEU A 70 -8.65 0.30 -0.19
C LEU A 70 -7.55 0.24 -1.26
N LEU A 71 -6.30 0.04 -0.88
CA LEU A 71 -5.17 -0.06 -1.80
C LEU A 71 -4.90 -1.52 -2.18
N VAL A 72 -4.93 -2.43 -1.21
CA VAL A 72 -4.72 -3.87 -1.45
C VAL A 72 -6.03 -4.62 -1.21
N HIS A 73 -6.57 -5.26 -2.26
CA HIS A 73 -7.89 -5.88 -2.21
C HIS A 73 -7.94 -7.26 -2.91
N PRO A 74 -8.70 -8.24 -2.34
CA PRO A 74 -9.31 -8.21 -1.03
C PRO A 74 -8.26 -8.34 0.10
N PRO A 75 -8.43 -7.60 1.21
CA PRO A 75 -7.38 -7.41 2.21
C PRO A 75 -6.91 -8.70 2.89
N LEU A 76 -7.79 -9.70 3.00
CA LEU A 76 -7.46 -10.98 3.64
C LEU A 76 -6.74 -11.96 2.71
N GLU A 77 -6.57 -11.64 1.43
CA GLU A 77 -5.86 -12.48 0.46
C GLU A 77 -4.43 -12.00 0.17
N GLN A 78 -3.96 -10.94 0.84
CA GLN A 78 -2.64 -10.39 0.59
C GLN A 78 -1.50 -11.20 1.21
N SER A 79 -1.79 -11.92 2.29
CA SER A 79 -0.76 -12.61 3.09
C SER A 79 -0.34 -13.91 2.41
N PRO A 80 0.97 -14.17 2.23
CA PRO A 80 1.47 -15.43 1.68
C PRO A 80 1.06 -16.65 2.51
N PRO A 81 0.89 -17.85 1.92
CA PRO A 81 0.52 -19.06 2.64
C PRO A 81 1.52 -19.40 3.76
N GLY A 82 1.04 -19.61 4.99
CA GLY A 82 1.89 -19.87 6.17
C GLY A 82 2.09 -18.63 7.07
N THR A 83 1.59 -17.47 6.66
CA THR A 83 1.61 -16.25 7.47
C THR A 83 0.49 -16.29 8.51
N GLU A 84 0.79 -15.96 9.76
CA GLU A 84 -0.25 -15.69 10.76
C GLU A 84 -0.91 -14.34 10.43
N VAL A 85 -2.22 -14.35 10.18
CA VAL A 85 -2.95 -13.11 9.88
C VAL A 85 -3.64 -12.60 11.13
N ARG A 86 -3.30 -11.40 11.56
CA ARG A 86 -3.98 -10.68 12.65
C ARG A 86 -4.74 -9.49 12.09
N VAL A 87 -6.04 -9.48 12.32
CA VAL A 87 -6.92 -8.45 11.78
C VAL A 87 -7.06 -7.30 12.76
N VAL A 88 -6.78 -6.09 12.29
CA VAL A 88 -7.10 -4.84 12.98
C VAL A 88 -8.62 -4.74 13.01
N ARG A 89 -9.20 -5.03 14.18
CA ARG A 89 -10.64 -4.87 14.39
C ARG A 89 -10.87 -3.47 14.95
N PRO A 90 -11.57 -2.58 14.23
CA PRO A 90 -11.99 -1.33 14.83
C PRO A 90 -12.87 -1.67 16.05
N PHE A 91 -12.47 -1.22 17.25
CA PHE A 91 -13.37 -1.18 18.40
C PHE A 91 -14.66 -0.46 18.00
N ALA A 92 -15.82 -0.87 18.52
CA ALA A 92 -17.09 -0.26 18.20
C ALA A 92 -17.03 1.28 18.42
N GLY A 93 -17.11 2.05 17.32
CA GLY A 93 -17.01 3.51 17.32
C GLY A 93 -15.62 4.09 16.98
N SER A 94 -14.60 3.26 16.77
CA SER A 94 -13.29 3.70 16.28
C SER A 94 -13.30 3.98 14.78
N ARG A 95 -12.38 4.85 14.34
CA ARG A 95 -12.22 5.21 12.93
C ARG A 95 -11.62 4.05 12.13
N PRO A 96 -11.97 3.89 10.84
CA PRO A 96 -11.27 2.98 9.93
C PRO A 96 -9.75 3.21 9.95
N VAL A 97 -8.97 2.12 9.85
CA VAL A 97 -7.51 2.16 9.69
C VAL A 97 -7.21 1.91 8.21
N TRP A 98 -6.85 2.96 7.48
CA TRP A 98 -6.53 2.86 6.05
C TRP A 98 -5.12 2.31 5.82
N HIS A 99 -4.80 1.88 4.59
CA HIS A 99 -3.52 1.23 4.22
C HIS A 99 -2.25 1.86 4.85
N GLY A 100 -2.15 3.20 4.81
CA GLY A 100 -0.97 3.94 5.30
C GLY A 100 -1.00 4.26 6.80
N GLU A 101 -1.96 3.74 7.55
CA GLU A 101 -2.20 4.08 8.95
C GLU A 101 -1.77 3.04 10.00
N PRO A 102 -1.54 1.74 9.70
CA PRO A 102 -1.20 0.76 10.74
C PRO A 102 0.00 1.16 11.60
N GLY A 103 1.04 1.76 11.01
CA GLY A 103 2.23 2.18 11.76
C GLY A 103 1.98 3.25 12.84
N ARG A 104 0.89 4.00 12.74
CA ARG A 104 0.47 5.03 13.72
C ARG A 104 -0.76 4.65 14.52
N ASP A 105 -1.42 3.56 14.18
CA ASP A 105 -2.62 3.09 14.83
C ASP A 105 -2.29 2.31 16.12
N PRO A 106 -2.81 2.71 17.29
CA PRO A 106 -2.49 2.05 18.56
C PRO A 106 -2.88 0.57 18.59
N ASP A 107 -4.00 0.20 17.98
CA ASP A 107 -4.49 -1.19 17.99
C ASP A 107 -3.59 -2.07 17.10
N SER A 108 -3.21 -1.57 15.93
CA SER A 108 -2.22 -2.21 15.05
C SER A 108 -0.88 -2.41 15.77
N ARG A 109 -0.41 -1.39 16.52
CA ARG A 109 0.83 -1.49 17.31
C ARG A 109 0.71 -2.49 18.45
N ALA A 110 -0.44 -2.60 19.10
CA ALA A 110 -0.68 -3.61 20.12
C ALA A 110 -0.57 -5.03 19.53
N LEU A 111 -1.16 -5.28 18.37
CA LEU A 111 -1.05 -6.57 17.67
C LEU A 111 0.40 -6.93 17.32
N VAL A 112 1.22 -5.94 16.92
CA VAL A 112 2.66 -6.14 16.68
C VAL A 112 3.36 -6.56 17.98
N MET A 113 3.11 -5.86 19.08
CA MET A 113 3.75 -6.18 20.37
C MET A 113 3.35 -7.58 20.86
N GLU A 114 2.10 -7.98 20.68
CA GLU A 114 1.64 -9.33 21.00
C GLU A 114 2.32 -10.40 20.13
N ALA A 115 2.55 -10.12 18.84
CA ALA A 115 3.23 -11.05 17.93
C ALA A 115 4.72 -11.23 18.26
N LEU A 116 5.38 -10.17 18.76
CA LEU A 116 6.77 -10.23 19.23
C LEU A 116 6.92 -11.02 20.53
N GLY A 117 5.83 -11.20 21.30
CA GLY A 117 5.83 -11.91 22.57
C GLY A 117 6.53 -11.13 23.71
N PRO A 118 6.65 -11.75 24.90
CA PRO A 118 7.37 -11.14 26.00
C PRO A 118 8.86 -11.00 25.65
N THR A 119 9.37 -9.76 25.74
CA THR A 119 10.80 -9.42 25.61
C THR A 119 11.58 -9.74 26.88
#